data_AF-A0AA41Q8D6-F1
#
_entry.id   AF-A0AA41Q8D6-F1
#
_cell.length_a   1.000
_cell.length_b   1.000
_cell.length_c   1.000
_cell.angle_alpha   90.00
_cell.angle_beta   90.00
_cell.angle_gamma   90.00
#
_symmetry.space_group_name_H-M   'P 1'
#
loop_
_entity.id
_entity.type
_entity.pdbx_description
1 polymer ?
#
loop_
_entity_poly.entity_id
_entity_poly.type
_entity_poly.pdbx_seq_one_letter_code
_entity_poly.pdbx_strand_id
1 'polypeptide(L)'
;MMRQALAAVAIGALLLATGCSDRRERRDEPPPIPSGLDLADVVLTPAVPLTDAQLQHAATVVERRAEALGIRVEQAAPRDGTVALRLSVRGLGETAEDRVRQLGRQATLTIRPVLALAGLPSGAVYQGRVPPELAAEFAAVDCSRIGDLPPDPADRPVVVCDADGNWKYVLGPAAVDGDDVDRSWSSYSEHSSAGGWQVVLVFTEEGQAAFRELLHRPPDENDNLRTIAFVVRGTVVSAPSVVDRTDLEIRPTIYANITERTADELAGVIDAGPLPATFTVTSYVHVN
;
A
#
# COMPACT_ATOMS: atom_id res chain seq x y z
N MET A 1 73.99 43.11 -23.43
CA MET A 1 74.52 44.28 -24.17
C MET A 1 73.59 45.46 -23.92
N MET A 2 74.16 46.62 -23.58
CA MET A 2 73.57 47.98 -23.47
C MET A 2 72.48 48.21 -22.40
N ARG A 3 72.79 48.91 -21.30
CA ARG A 3 73.00 50.38 -21.07
C ARG A 3 71.66 51.10 -20.79
N GLN A 4 71.44 51.59 -19.57
CA GLN A 4 71.46 53.02 -19.13
C GLN A 4 70.30 53.85 -19.74
N ALA A 5 69.55 54.72 -19.04
CA ALA A 5 69.96 55.75 -18.09
C ALA A 5 68.76 56.36 -17.32
N LEU A 6 69.10 57.15 -16.28
CA LEU A 6 68.25 57.99 -15.42
C LEU A 6 67.66 59.23 -16.14
N ALA A 7 66.52 59.74 -15.64
CA ALA A 7 66.16 61.16 -15.40
C ALA A 7 64.77 61.18 -14.68
N ALA A 8 64.51 61.70 -13.47
CA ALA A 8 64.75 62.98 -12.78
C ALA A 8 63.68 64.07 -13.06
N VAL A 9 62.93 64.44 -11.99
CA VAL A 9 62.28 65.74 -11.65
C VAL A 9 60.96 66.10 -12.41
N ALA A 10 59.92 66.75 -11.88
CA ALA A 10 59.29 66.98 -10.56
C ALA A 10 57.97 67.79 -10.78
N ILE A 11 57.14 67.89 -9.72
CA ILE A 11 56.08 68.91 -9.44
C ILE A 11 54.73 68.79 -10.15
N GLY A 12 53.67 68.70 -9.34
CA GLY A 12 52.30 69.04 -9.75
C GLY A 12 51.25 68.60 -8.73
N ALA A 13 51.05 69.39 -7.67
CA ALA A 13 49.91 69.24 -6.76
C ALA A 13 48.60 69.65 -7.45
N LEU A 14 47.57 68.82 -7.38
CA LEU A 14 46.18 69.29 -7.52
C LEU A 14 45.24 68.40 -6.69
N LEU A 15 44.57 69.04 -5.72
CA LEU A 15 43.50 68.52 -4.89
C LEU A 15 42.19 68.40 -5.67
N LEU A 16 41.56 67.22 -5.71
CA LEU A 16 40.10 67.00 -5.79
C LEU A 16 39.83 65.59 -5.20
N ALA A 17 39.41 65.48 -3.94
CA ALA A 17 38.00 65.40 -3.51
C ALA A 17 37.29 64.08 -3.89
N THR A 18 36.97 63.33 -2.82
CA THR A 18 35.79 62.46 -2.62
C THR A 18 35.65 61.16 -3.43
N GLY A 19 35.67 60.03 -2.69
CA GLY A 19 35.10 58.77 -3.16
C GLY A 19 35.81 57.54 -2.61
N CYS A 20 35.76 57.29 -1.30
CA CYS A 20 36.13 55.98 -0.75
C CYS A 20 35.23 54.91 -1.37
N SER A 21 35.83 54.06 -2.20
CA SER A 21 35.24 52.84 -2.72
C SER A 21 35.02 51.88 -1.55
N ASP A 22 33.82 51.92 -0.97
CA ASP A 22 33.35 50.91 -0.02
C ASP A 22 32.98 49.67 -0.85
N ARG A 23 33.97 48.81 -1.06
CA ARG A 23 33.82 47.46 -1.59
C ARG A 23 33.08 46.64 -0.52
N ARG A 24 31.79 46.91 -0.34
CA ARG A 24 30.90 46.07 0.46
C ARG A 24 30.80 44.73 -0.23
N GLU A 25 31.17 43.70 0.52
CA GLU A 25 30.88 42.31 0.24
C GLU A 25 29.44 42.18 -0.24
N ARG A 26 29.30 41.92 -1.54
CA ARG A 26 28.12 41.25 -2.07
C ARG A 26 28.15 39.86 -1.42
N ARG A 27 27.57 39.75 -0.21
CA ARG A 27 27.16 38.45 0.32
C ARG A 27 26.34 37.82 -0.79
N ASP A 28 26.75 36.62 -1.19
CA ASP A 28 25.92 35.72 -1.96
C ASP A 28 24.57 35.63 -1.25
N GLU A 29 23.60 36.40 -1.76
CA GLU A 29 22.19 36.08 -1.58
C GLU A 29 22.06 34.66 -2.11
N PRO A 30 21.62 33.68 -1.30
CA PRO A 30 21.31 32.36 -1.81
C PRO A 30 20.39 32.54 -3.02
N PRO A 31 20.60 31.80 -4.12
CA PRO A 31 19.69 31.89 -5.26
C PRO A 31 18.26 31.76 -4.73
N PRO A 32 17.30 32.58 -5.21
CA PRO A 32 15.93 32.48 -4.74
C PRO A 32 15.51 31.02 -4.84
N ILE A 33 15.10 30.45 -3.70
CA ILE A 33 14.57 29.08 -3.66
C ILE A 33 13.45 29.07 -4.69
N PRO A 34 13.49 28.19 -5.71
CA PRO A 34 12.42 28.12 -6.68
C PRO A 34 11.14 27.84 -5.91
N SER A 35 10.25 28.83 -5.84
CA SER A 35 8.91 28.65 -5.29
C SER A 35 8.18 27.66 -6.19
N GLY A 36 7.58 26.63 -5.61
CA GLY A 36 6.63 25.79 -6.33
C GLY A 36 7.03 24.33 -6.55
N LEU A 37 7.51 23.65 -5.51
CA LEU A 37 7.11 22.26 -5.31
C LEU A 37 6.06 22.27 -4.20
N ASP A 38 4.80 22.04 -4.56
CA ASP A 38 3.76 21.76 -3.56
C ASP A 38 4.15 20.44 -2.89
N LEU A 39 4.60 20.51 -1.64
CA LEU A 39 5.07 19.36 -0.88
C LEU A 39 4.16 19.12 0.32
N ALA A 40 4.09 17.90 0.80
CA ALA A 40 3.41 17.57 2.05
C ALA A 40 4.35 16.78 2.96
N ASP A 41 4.51 17.26 4.18
CA ASP A 41 5.18 16.53 5.24
C ASP A 41 4.13 15.73 6.01
N VAL A 42 4.31 14.41 6.03
CA VAL A 42 3.37 13.46 6.65
C VAL A 42 4.09 12.67 7.73
N VAL A 43 3.44 12.51 8.87
CA VAL A 43 3.94 11.63 9.95
C VAL A 43 2.98 10.47 10.13
N LEU A 44 3.52 9.26 9.98
CA LEU A 44 2.84 8.01 10.23
C LEU A 44 3.30 7.44 11.58
N THR A 45 2.36 7.31 12.52
CA THR A 45 2.63 6.79 13.86
C THR A 45 2.12 5.34 13.96
N PRO A 46 2.96 4.38 14.38
CA PRO A 46 2.52 3.00 14.55
C PRO A 46 1.61 2.85 15.78
N ALA A 47 0.65 1.93 15.70
CA ALA A 47 -0.27 1.62 16.80
C ALA A 47 0.43 0.94 18.00
N VAL A 48 1.58 0.32 17.77
CA VAL A 48 2.44 -0.30 18.80
C VAL A 48 3.88 0.20 18.63
N PRO A 49 4.68 0.28 19.71
CA PRO A 49 6.09 0.61 19.60
C PRO A 49 6.84 -0.38 18.71
N LEU A 50 7.69 0.12 17.81
CA LEU A 50 8.48 -0.68 16.87
C LEU A 50 9.97 -0.42 17.04
N THR A 51 10.79 -1.41 16.69
CA THR A 51 12.26 -1.28 16.60
C THR A 51 12.67 -0.44 15.39
N ASP A 52 13.89 0.11 15.39
CA ASP A 52 14.43 0.88 14.26
C ASP A 52 14.44 0.07 12.95
N ALA A 53 14.76 -1.22 13.03
CA ALA A 53 14.73 -2.11 11.88
C ALA A 53 13.30 -2.26 11.31
N GLN A 54 12.29 -2.38 12.19
CA GLN A 54 10.88 -2.46 11.78
C GLN A 54 10.39 -1.12 11.21
N LEU A 55 10.81 0.02 11.77
CA LEU A 55 10.48 1.34 11.22
C LEU A 55 11.15 1.56 9.86
N GLN A 56 12.39 1.11 9.69
CA GLN A 56 13.08 1.21 8.41
C GLN A 56 12.39 0.34 7.35
N HIS A 57 12.01 -0.88 7.70
CA HIS A 57 11.21 -1.74 6.84
C HIS A 57 9.87 -1.09 6.49
N ALA A 58 9.16 -0.55 7.49
CA ALA A 58 7.89 0.15 7.28
C ALA A 58 8.04 1.36 6.34
N ALA A 59 9.12 2.14 6.45
CA ALA A 59 9.39 3.25 5.54
C ALA A 59 9.51 2.77 4.08
N THR A 60 10.26 1.69 3.83
CA THR A 60 10.38 1.09 2.49
C THR A 60 9.05 0.54 1.97
N VAL A 61 8.24 -0.09 2.82
CA VAL A 61 6.89 -0.58 2.44
C VAL A 61 5.98 0.59 2.09
N VAL A 62 5.93 1.62 2.93
CA VAL A 62 5.11 2.82 2.73
C VAL A 62 5.50 3.57 1.45
N GLU A 63 6.80 3.68 1.16
CA GLU A 63 7.31 4.31 -0.05
C GLU A 63 6.84 3.56 -1.31
N ARG A 64 7.03 2.23 -1.36
CA ARG A 64 6.55 1.40 -2.48
C ARG A 64 5.04 1.49 -2.67
N ARG A 65 4.27 1.53 -1.59
CA ARG A 65 2.81 1.71 -1.65
C ARG A 65 2.42 3.09 -2.17
N ALA A 66 3.14 4.13 -1.76
CA ALA A 66 2.89 5.47 -2.25
C ALA A 66 3.08 5.52 -3.76
N GLU A 67 4.18 4.96 -4.27
CA GLU A 67 4.42 4.84 -5.70
C GLU A 67 3.31 4.06 -6.42
N ALA A 68 2.87 2.92 -5.87
CA ALA A 68 1.77 2.12 -6.41
C ALA A 68 0.43 2.89 -6.45
N LEU A 69 0.21 3.82 -5.52
CA LEU A 69 -0.97 4.70 -5.49
C LEU A 69 -0.76 6.00 -6.30
N GLY A 70 0.32 6.10 -7.08
CA GLY A 70 0.66 7.29 -7.88
C GLY A 70 1.10 8.50 -7.05
N ILE A 71 1.47 8.29 -5.78
CA ILE A 71 1.98 9.30 -4.86
C ILE A 71 3.50 9.35 -4.99
N ARG A 72 4.03 10.51 -5.42
CA ARG A 72 5.47 10.71 -5.47
C ARG A 72 6.02 10.98 -4.08
N VAL A 73 6.97 10.14 -3.66
CA VAL A 73 7.72 10.28 -2.40
C VAL A 73 9.06 10.93 -2.71
N GLU A 74 9.33 12.06 -2.06
CA GLU A 74 10.63 12.73 -2.11
C GLU A 74 11.58 12.21 -1.03
N GLN A 75 11.02 11.77 0.11
CA GLN A 75 11.76 11.18 1.21
C GLN A 75 10.83 10.30 2.07
N ALA A 76 11.31 9.12 2.49
CA ALA A 76 10.69 8.30 3.51
C ALA A 76 11.77 7.82 4.50
N ALA A 77 11.61 8.11 5.79
CA ALA A 77 12.58 7.69 6.80
C ALA A 77 11.96 7.54 8.19
N PRO A 78 12.50 6.63 9.03
CA PRO A 78 12.20 6.59 10.45
C PRO A 78 12.56 7.92 11.13
N ARG A 79 11.71 8.38 12.05
CA ARG A 79 11.98 9.56 12.88
C ARG A 79 11.25 9.46 14.20
N ASP A 80 11.97 9.50 15.32
CA ASP A 80 11.39 9.54 16.67
C ASP A 80 10.30 8.48 16.94
N GLY A 81 10.52 7.24 16.51
CA GLY A 81 9.55 6.14 16.68
C GLY A 81 8.40 6.15 15.67
N THR A 82 8.44 7.03 14.66
CA THR A 82 7.45 7.18 13.59
C THR A 82 8.10 7.01 12.21
N VAL A 83 7.30 7.02 11.15
CA VAL A 83 7.78 7.15 9.76
C VAL A 83 7.39 8.52 9.25
N ALA A 84 8.39 9.34 8.89
CA ALA A 84 8.20 10.64 8.28
C ALA A 84 8.32 10.52 6.76
N LEU A 85 7.35 11.09 6.04
CA LEU A 85 7.31 11.15 4.59
C LEU A 85 7.31 12.59 4.12
N ARG A 86 7.99 12.84 3.00
CA ARG A 86 7.86 14.07 2.23
C ARG A 86 7.31 13.71 0.86
N LEU A 87 6.14 14.24 0.52
CA LEU A 87 5.38 13.86 -0.68
C LEU A 87 5.23 15.04 -1.63
N SER A 88 5.08 14.79 -2.93
CA SER A 88 4.68 15.84 -3.90
C SER A 88 3.16 15.92 -4.04
N VAL A 89 2.60 17.09 -3.73
CA VAL A 89 1.15 17.34 -3.64
C VAL A 89 0.48 17.50 -4.99
N ARG A 90 1.23 17.86 -6.05
CA ARG A 90 0.67 17.91 -7.41
C ARG A 90 0.15 16.56 -7.90
N GLY A 91 0.64 15.45 -7.34
CA GLY A 91 0.13 14.11 -7.59
C GLY A 91 -1.07 13.71 -6.72
N LEU A 92 -1.49 14.53 -5.76
CA LEU A 92 -2.41 14.13 -4.68
C LEU A 92 -3.88 14.55 -4.89
N GLY A 93 -4.18 15.65 -5.58
CA GLY A 93 -5.57 16.10 -5.85
C GLY A 93 -6.39 16.40 -4.58
N GLU A 94 -7.71 16.58 -4.70
CA GLU A 94 -8.58 16.95 -3.56
C GLU A 94 -8.74 15.84 -2.50
N THR A 95 -8.44 14.58 -2.86
CA THR A 95 -8.52 13.41 -1.96
C THR A 95 -7.15 12.98 -1.41
N ALA A 96 -6.20 13.92 -1.35
CA ALA A 96 -4.80 13.69 -0.99
C ALA A 96 -4.65 12.91 0.33
N GLU A 97 -5.33 13.41 1.37
CA GLU A 97 -5.21 12.88 2.72
C GLU A 97 -5.77 11.45 2.82
N ASP A 98 -6.88 11.16 2.16
CA ASP A 98 -7.47 9.82 2.15
C ASP A 98 -6.56 8.78 1.48
N ARG A 99 -5.88 9.15 0.38
CA ARG A 99 -4.90 8.26 -0.25
C ARG A 99 -3.66 8.08 0.62
N VAL A 100 -3.21 9.14 1.28
CA VAL A 100 -2.09 9.06 2.24
C VAL A 100 -2.42 8.19 3.45
N ARG A 101 -3.67 8.26 3.96
CA ARG A 101 -4.14 7.38 5.04
C ARG A 101 -4.09 5.90 4.65
N GLN A 102 -4.28 5.58 3.38
CA GLN A 102 -4.17 4.18 2.91
C GLN A 102 -2.75 3.63 3.01
N LEU A 103 -1.72 4.48 3.01
CA LEU A 103 -0.32 4.04 3.10
C LEU A 103 -0.03 3.33 4.42
N GLY A 104 -0.60 3.82 5.52
CA GLY A 104 -0.41 3.29 6.86
C GLY A 104 -1.32 2.10 7.22
N ARG A 105 -2.32 1.78 6.40
CA ARG A 105 -3.19 0.62 6.64
C ARG A 105 -2.40 -0.66 6.38
N GLN A 106 -2.58 -1.70 7.20
CA GLN A 106 -2.04 -3.01 6.84
C GLN A 106 -2.71 -3.51 5.55
N ALA A 107 -1.90 -3.93 4.58
CA ALA A 107 -2.38 -4.67 3.43
C ALA A 107 -2.43 -6.15 3.82
N THR A 108 -3.44 -6.53 4.58
CA THR A 108 -3.69 -7.95 4.86
C THR A 108 -4.40 -8.55 3.65
N LEU A 109 -3.63 -9.28 2.85
CA LEU A 109 -4.17 -10.32 1.98
C LEU A 109 -4.23 -11.60 2.82
N THR A 110 -5.37 -12.26 2.86
CA THR A 110 -5.46 -13.65 3.35
C THR A 110 -6.23 -14.50 2.38
N ILE A 111 -5.85 -15.77 2.30
CA ILE A 111 -6.58 -16.78 1.54
C ILE A 111 -7.11 -17.81 2.53
N ARG A 112 -8.43 -17.97 2.52
CA ARG A 112 -9.17 -18.74 3.53
C ARG A 112 -10.08 -19.78 2.88
N PRO A 113 -10.30 -20.94 3.50
CA PRO A 113 -11.39 -21.82 3.11
C PRO A 113 -12.73 -21.17 3.46
N VAL A 114 -13.72 -21.31 2.59
CA VAL A 114 -15.10 -20.89 2.88
C VAL A 114 -15.81 -22.02 3.62
N LEU A 115 -16.31 -21.73 4.82
CA LEU A 115 -17.08 -22.68 5.64
C LEU A 115 -18.58 -22.58 5.36
N ALA A 116 -19.06 -21.36 5.05
CA ALA A 116 -20.42 -21.10 4.59
C ALA A 116 -20.51 -19.80 3.80
N LEU A 117 -21.48 -19.69 2.90
CA LEU A 117 -21.85 -18.42 2.26
C LEU A 117 -23.35 -18.28 2.09
N ALA A 118 -23.84 -17.05 2.14
CA ALA A 118 -25.25 -16.71 1.94
C ALA A 118 -25.39 -15.49 1.04
N GLY A 119 -26.34 -15.57 0.11
CA GLY A 119 -26.69 -14.48 -0.80
C GLY A 119 -27.68 -13.51 -0.17
N LEU A 120 -27.39 -12.22 -0.28
CA LEU A 120 -28.24 -11.13 0.19
C LEU A 120 -29.26 -10.71 -0.88
N PRO A 121 -30.44 -10.20 -0.48
CA PRO A 121 -30.87 -9.92 0.89
C PRO A 121 -31.45 -11.13 1.63
N SER A 122 -31.62 -12.28 0.97
CA SER A 122 -32.32 -13.44 1.56
C SER A 122 -31.64 -13.96 2.83
N GLY A 123 -30.30 -13.89 2.88
CA GLY A 123 -29.50 -14.39 3.99
C GLY A 123 -29.54 -15.90 4.16
N ALA A 124 -30.22 -16.63 3.26
CA ALA A 124 -30.25 -18.08 3.26
C ALA A 124 -28.87 -18.64 2.89
N VAL A 125 -28.40 -19.62 3.66
CA VAL A 125 -27.14 -20.29 3.39
C VAL A 125 -27.25 -21.00 2.04
N TYR A 126 -26.42 -20.57 1.10
CA TYR A 126 -26.33 -21.12 -0.24
C TYR A 126 -25.46 -22.38 -0.25
N GLN A 127 -24.37 -22.37 0.51
CA GLN A 127 -23.40 -23.46 0.60
C GLN A 127 -22.74 -23.44 1.98
N GLY A 128 -22.31 -24.61 2.44
CA GLY A 128 -21.58 -24.78 3.68
C GLY A 128 -22.46 -24.87 4.92
N ARG A 129 -21.81 -24.88 6.08
CA ARG A 129 -22.46 -24.91 7.39
C ARG A 129 -21.88 -23.82 8.27
N VAL A 130 -22.76 -22.96 8.79
CA VAL A 130 -22.37 -21.92 9.74
C VAL A 130 -22.03 -22.59 11.07
N PRO A 131 -20.79 -22.45 11.58
CA PRO A 131 -20.41 -22.96 12.90
C PRO A 131 -21.30 -22.33 13.99
N PRO A 132 -21.78 -23.10 14.99
CA PRO A 132 -22.69 -22.59 16.02
C PRO A 132 -22.17 -21.34 16.74
N GLU A 133 -20.87 -21.27 16.98
CA GLU A 133 -20.17 -20.16 17.61
C GLU A 133 -20.21 -18.86 16.81
N LEU A 134 -20.36 -18.95 15.47
CA LEU A 134 -20.44 -17.79 14.57
C LEU A 134 -21.87 -17.49 14.10
N ALA A 135 -22.87 -18.29 14.49
CA ALA A 135 -24.24 -18.16 13.99
C ALA A 135 -24.86 -16.78 14.27
N ALA A 136 -24.61 -16.22 15.47
CA ALA A 136 -25.11 -14.90 15.83
C ALA A 136 -24.43 -13.77 15.04
N GLU A 137 -23.11 -13.83 14.88
CA GLU A 137 -22.33 -12.87 14.10
C GLU A 137 -22.73 -12.92 12.62
N PHE A 138 -22.85 -14.13 12.07
CA PHE A 138 -23.29 -14.35 10.69
C PHE A 138 -24.72 -13.85 10.45
N ALA A 139 -25.61 -13.97 11.43
CA ALA A 139 -26.96 -13.43 11.31
C ALA A 139 -26.99 -11.89 11.39
N ALA A 140 -26.11 -11.29 12.20
CA ALA A 140 -26.11 -9.87 12.51
C ALA A 140 -25.27 -9.01 11.55
N VAL A 141 -24.32 -9.61 10.80
CA VAL A 141 -23.41 -8.86 9.93
C VAL A 141 -24.19 -8.01 8.91
N ASP A 142 -23.85 -6.73 8.84
CA ASP A 142 -24.44 -5.75 7.94
C ASP A 142 -23.49 -5.46 6.79
N CYS A 143 -23.73 -6.10 5.65
CA CYS A 143 -22.93 -5.92 4.45
C CYS A 143 -23.18 -4.59 3.72
N SER A 144 -23.96 -3.66 4.28
CA SER A 144 -24.01 -2.29 3.77
C SER A 144 -22.83 -1.42 4.25
N ARG A 145 -21.96 -1.93 5.14
CA ARG A 145 -20.88 -1.17 5.79
C ARG A 145 -19.48 -1.79 5.59
N ILE A 146 -19.02 -1.91 4.35
CA ILE A 146 -17.81 -2.69 3.98
C ILE A 146 -16.48 -1.92 4.12
N GLY A 147 -16.49 -0.59 4.29
CA GLY A 147 -15.29 0.26 4.16
C GLY A 147 -14.30 0.32 5.34
N ASP A 148 -14.72 -0.02 6.55
CA ASP A 148 -13.99 0.28 7.81
C ASP A 148 -13.75 -0.94 8.70
N LEU A 149 -13.62 -2.12 8.10
CA LEU A 149 -13.37 -3.33 8.89
C LEU A 149 -11.90 -3.37 9.37
N PRO A 150 -11.67 -3.69 10.66
CA PRO A 150 -10.32 -4.00 11.12
C PRO A 150 -9.78 -5.22 10.37
N PRO A 151 -8.45 -5.38 10.26
CA PRO A 151 -7.87 -6.62 9.77
C PRO A 151 -8.43 -7.82 10.54
N ASP A 152 -8.81 -8.85 9.81
CA ASP A 152 -9.36 -10.07 10.34
C ASP A 152 -8.24 -10.96 10.94
N PRO A 153 -8.44 -11.54 12.13
CA PRO A 153 -7.43 -12.39 12.77
C PRO A 153 -7.15 -13.64 11.93
N ALA A 154 -5.88 -13.92 11.66
CA ALA A 154 -5.45 -15.02 10.77
C ALA A 154 -5.74 -16.40 11.35
N ASP A 155 -5.64 -16.57 12.67
CA ASP A 155 -5.64 -17.87 13.37
C ASP A 155 -7.03 -18.44 13.71
N ARG A 156 -8.11 -17.69 13.40
CA ARG A 156 -9.48 -18.10 13.75
C ARG A 156 -10.47 -17.86 12.61
N PRO A 157 -11.63 -18.55 12.66
CA PRO A 157 -12.75 -18.27 11.78
C PRO A 157 -13.31 -16.85 11.96
N VAL A 158 -13.83 -16.29 10.87
CA VAL A 158 -14.35 -14.91 10.79
C VAL A 158 -15.61 -14.82 9.92
N VAL A 159 -16.46 -13.83 10.16
CA VAL A 159 -17.59 -13.47 9.31
C VAL A 159 -17.27 -12.22 8.51
N VAL A 160 -17.38 -12.31 7.19
CA VAL A 160 -16.94 -11.23 6.27
C VAL A 160 -17.92 -11.09 5.11
N CYS A 161 -18.08 -9.87 4.60
CA CYS A 161 -18.87 -9.57 3.40
C CYS A 161 -17.99 -9.50 2.15
N ASP A 162 -18.57 -9.71 0.97
CA ASP A 162 -17.90 -9.34 -0.29
C ASP A 162 -17.86 -7.82 -0.49
N ALA A 163 -16.98 -7.40 -1.39
CA ALA A 163 -16.81 -5.99 -1.75
C ALA A 163 -18.09 -5.36 -2.33
N ASP A 164 -18.96 -6.15 -2.95
CA ASP A 164 -20.21 -5.68 -3.56
C ASP A 164 -21.40 -5.68 -2.59
N GLY A 165 -21.26 -6.27 -1.39
CA GLY A 165 -22.32 -6.40 -0.39
C GLY A 165 -23.46 -7.35 -0.79
N ASN A 166 -23.22 -8.22 -1.77
CA ASN A 166 -24.17 -9.20 -2.25
C ASN A 166 -24.08 -10.52 -1.50
N TRP A 167 -22.94 -10.78 -0.85
CA TRP A 167 -22.65 -12.04 -0.19
C TRP A 167 -22.03 -11.81 1.19
N LYS A 168 -22.38 -12.69 2.12
CA LYS A 168 -21.68 -12.85 3.39
C LYS A 168 -21.13 -14.26 3.52
N TYR A 169 -19.98 -14.36 4.17
CA TYR A 169 -19.18 -15.57 4.27
C TYR A 169 -18.85 -15.85 5.72
N VAL A 170 -18.80 -17.13 6.04
CA VAL A 170 -18.04 -17.66 7.17
C VAL A 170 -16.75 -18.23 6.58
N LEU A 171 -15.62 -17.68 7.00
CA LEU A 171 -14.31 -18.11 6.55
C LEU A 171 -13.59 -18.83 7.68
N GLY A 172 -12.82 -19.86 7.34
CA GLY A 172 -11.92 -20.50 8.30
C GLY A 172 -10.68 -19.65 8.59
N PRO A 173 -9.73 -20.18 9.38
CA PRO A 173 -8.41 -19.58 9.55
C PRO A 173 -7.73 -19.33 8.20
N ALA A 174 -6.90 -18.30 8.13
CA ALA A 174 -6.03 -18.03 6.99
C ALA A 174 -5.08 -19.22 6.79
N ALA A 175 -5.09 -19.76 5.58
CA ALA A 175 -4.11 -20.76 5.16
C ALA A 175 -2.90 -20.12 4.50
N VAL A 176 -3.09 -18.96 3.87
CA VAL A 176 -2.04 -18.15 3.25
C VAL A 176 -2.29 -16.71 3.64
N ASP A 177 -1.24 -15.95 3.91
CA ASP A 177 -1.33 -14.51 4.15
C ASP A 177 -0.44 -13.67 3.22
N GLY A 178 -0.24 -12.39 3.55
CA GLY A 178 0.57 -11.48 2.74
C GLY A 178 2.07 -11.75 2.82
N ASP A 179 2.56 -12.35 3.92
CA ASP A 179 3.98 -12.72 4.07
C ASP A 179 4.35 -13.92 3.17
N ASP A 180 3.36 -14.72 2.79
CA ASP A 180 3.50 -15.85 1.88
C ASP A 180 3.60 -15.44 0.39
N VAL A 181 3.42 -14.15 0.06
CA VAL A 181 3.49 -13.62 -1.31
C VAL A 181 4.88 -13.07 -1.61
N ASP A 182 5.56 -13.66 -2.59
CA ASP A 182 6.86 -13.19 -3.08
C ASP A 182 6.70 -11.97 -3.99
N ARG A 183 5.75 -12.02 -4.94
CA ARG A 183 5.47 -10.92 -5.89
C ARG A 183 4.02 -10.87 -6.33
N SER A 184 3.58 -9.69 -6.78
CA SER A 184 2.30 -9.56 -7.47
C SER A 184 2.29 -8.45 -8.54
N TRP A 185 1.46 -8.64 -9.56
CA TRP A 185 1.27 -7.63 -10.62
C TRP A 185 -0.14 -7.71 -11.21
N SER A 186 -0.59 -6.64 -11.85
CA SER A 186 -1.83 -6.62 -12.61
C SER A 186 -1.64 -7.28 -13.97
N SER A 187 -2.67 -7.93 -14.48
CA SER A 187 -2.67 -8.47 -15.84
C SER A 187 -4.06 -8.37 -16.44
N TYR A 188 -4.14 -8.26 -17.76
CA TYR A 188 -5.40 -8.39 -18.48
C TYR A 188 -5.57 -9.82 -18.96
N SER A 189 -6.70 -10.45 -18.62
CA SER A 189 -7.02 -11.81 -19.03
C SER A 189 -8.13 -11.83 -20.07
N GLU A 190 -7.82 -12.33 -21.25
CA GLU A 190 -8.79 -12.60 -22.33
C GLU A 190 -9.54 -13.93 -22.15
N HIS A 191 -9.15 -14.75 -21.16
CA HIS A 191 -9.69 -16.09 -20.94
C HIS A 191 -11.03 -16.14 -20.22
N SER A 192 -11.50 -15.01 -19.66
CA SER A 192 -12.89 -14.90 -19.19
C SER A 192 -13.78 -14.48 -20.36
N SER A 193 -15.03 -14.96 -20.40
CA SER A 193 -15.98 -14.66 -21.49
C SER A 193 -16.29 -13.17 -21.68
N ALA A 194 -15.87 -12.31 -20.75
CA ALA A 194 -15.96 -10.85 -20.83
C ALA A 194 -14.60 -10.14 -20.97
N GLY A 195 -13.48 -10.85 -20.80
CA GLY A 195 -12.19 -10.24 -20.53
C GLY A 195 -12.18 -9.47 -19.18
N GLY A 196 -11.01 -9.27 -18.59
CA GLY A 196 -10.93 -8.44 -17.37
C GLY A 196 -9.55 -8.30 -16.78
N TRP A 197 -9.37 -7.23 -15.99
CA TRP A 197 -8.18 -7.02 -15.17
C TRP A 197 -8.22 -7.91 -13.94
N GLN A 198 -7.04 -8.45 -13.61
CA GLN A 198 -6.84 -9.38 -12.51
C GLN A 198 -5.51 -9.10 -11.82
N VAL A 199 -5.35 -9.57 -10.59
CA VAL A 199 -4.06 -9.53 -9.88
C VAL A 199 -3.48 -10.92 -9.83
N VAL A 200 -2.27 -11.09 -10.37
CA VAL A 200 -1.54 -12.35 -10.36
C VAL A 200 -0.62 -12.38 -9.14
N LEU A 201 -0.64 -13.48 -8.41
CA LEU A 201 0.19 -13.70 -7.23
C LEU A 201 1.28 -14.75 -7.52
N VAL A 202 2.44 -14.53 -6.92
CA VAL A 202 3.54 -15.50 -6.82
C VAL A 202 3.79 -15.73 -5.34
N PHE A 203 3.76 -16.97 -4.91
CA PHE A 203 4.07 -17.29 -3.53
C PHE A 203 5.55 -17.56 -3.32
N THR A 204 5.96 -17.39 -2.08
CA THR A 204 7.17 -18.02 -1.54
C THR A 204 7.02 -19.55 -1.56
N GLU A 205 8.09 -20.29 -1.26
CA GLU A 205 8.02 -21.75 -1.16
C GLU A 205 7.03 -22.21 -0.07
N GLU A 206 7.04 -21.54 1.08
CA GLU A 206 6.12 -21.81 2.20
C GLU A 206 4.67 -21.49 1.80
N GLY A 207 4.43 -20.34 1.19
CA GLY A 207 3.11 -19.96 0.68
C GLY A 207 2.57 -20.90 -0.39
N GLN A 208 3.44 -21.37 -1.29
CA GLN A 208 3.07 -22.37 -2.30
C GLN A 208 2.65 -23.70 -1.65
N ALA A 209 3.35 -24.14 -0.61
CA ALA A 209 3.02 -25.35 0.13
C ALA A 209 1.68 -25.21 0.87
N ALA A 210 1.48 -24.10 1.59
CA ALA A 210 0.26 -23.83 2.33
C ALA A 210 -0.97 -23.69 1.40
N PHE A 211 -0.80 -22.99 0.27
CA PHE A 211 -1.86 -22.88 -0.73
C PHE A 211 -2.22 -24.25 -1.34
N ARG A 212 -1.23 -25.10 -1.63
CA ARG A 212 -1.50 -26.46 -2.12
C ARG A 212 -2.28 -27.28 -1.11
N GLU A 213 -1.95 -27.20 0.17
CA GLU A 213 -2.69 -27.88 1.23
C GLU A 213 -4.15 -27.42 1.26
N LEU A 214 -4.40 -26.11 1.18
CA LEU A 214 -5.74 -25.54 1.10
C LEU A 214 -6.55 -26.11 -0.08
N LEU A 215 -5.94 -26.20 -1.27
CA LEU A 215 -6.59 -26.74 -2.47
C LEU A 215 -6.89 -28.25 -2.37
N HIS A 216 -6.10 -28.99 -1.59
CA HIS A 216 -6.25 -30.43 -1.38
C HIS A 216 -7.20 -30.81 -0.23
N ARG A 217 -7.82 -29.83 0.42
CA ARG A 217 -8.83 -30.10 1.46
C ARG A 217 -9.92 -31.04 0.91
N PRO A 218 -10.26 -32.13 1.63
CA PRO A 218 -11.31 -33.02 1.19
C PRO A 218 -12.64 -32.25 1.11
N PRO A 219 -13.49 -32.53 0.10
CA PRO A 219 -14.84 -31.99 0.09
C PRO A 219 -15.60 -32.48 1.33
N ASP A 220 -16.33 -31.58 1.96
CA ASP A 220 -17.28 -31.88 3.04
C ASP A 220 -18.68 -32.07 2.44
N GLU A 221 -19.55 -32.85 3.06
CA GLU A 221 -20.96 -33.02 2.66
C GLU A 221 -21.73 -31.68 2.51
N ASN A 222 -21.23 -30.62 3.18
CA ASN A 222 -21.80 -29.28 3.15
C ASN A 222 -21.03 -28.32 2.21
N ASP A 223 -19.81 -28.66 1.75
CA ASP A 223 -18.95 -27.80 0.93
C ASP A 223 -18.46 -28.53 -0.34
N ASN A 224 -19.42 -28.73 -1.25
CA ASN A 224 -19.23 -29.54 -2.45
C ASN A 224 -18.31 -28.87 -3.49
N LEU A 225 -18.15 -27.53 -3.43
CA LEU A 225 -17.43 -26.76 -4.45
C LEU A 225 -15.99 -26.41 -4.04
N ARG A 226 -15.58 -26.73 -2.80
CA ARG A 226 -14.26 -26.40 -2.24
C ARG A 226 -13.91 -24.95 -2.51
N THR A 227 -14.76 -24.05 -2.04
CA THR A 227 -14.59 -22.62 -2.30
C THR A 227 -13.47 -22.04 -1.43
N ILE A 228 -12.62 -21.22 -2.02
CA ILE A 228 -11.58 -20.45 -1.33
C ILE A 228 -11.89 -18.97 -1.48
N ALA A 229 -11.66 -18.17 -0.45
CA ALA A 229 -11.86 -16.73 -0.47
C ALA A 229 -10.51 -16.02 -0.43
N PHE A 230 -10.35 -15.05 -1.33
CA PHE A 230 -9.31 -14.04 -1.26
C PHE A 230 -9.87 -12.83 -0.53
N VAL A 231 -9.29 -12.52 0.62
CA VAL A 231 -9.71 -11.44 1.50
C VAL A 231 -8.66 -10.35 1.49
N VAL A 232 -9.08 -9.12 1.22
CA VAL A 232 -8.21 -7.94 1.29
C VAL A 232 -8.82 -6.98 2.28
N ARG A 233 -8.07 -6.61 3.32
CA ARG A 233 -8.51 -5.66 4.36
C ARG A 233 -9.87 -6.05 4.98
N GLY A 234 -10.04 -7.34 5.30
CA GLY A 234 -11.27 -7.85 5.92
C GLY A 234 -12.50 -7.84 5.00
N THR A 235 -12.32 -7.81 3.67
CA THR A 235 -13.39 -7.90 2.67
C THR A 235 -13.07 -8.99 1.65
N VAL A 236 -14.06 -9.82 1.30
CA VAL A 236 -13.90 -10.84 0.23
C VAL A 236 -13.89 -10.13 -1.13
N VAL A 237 -12.76 -10.18 -1.83
CA VAL A 237 -12.61 -9.60 -3.17
C VAL A 237 -12.82 -10.62 -4.28
N SER A 238 -12.63 -11.91 -3.98
CA SER A 238 -12.99 -13.00 -4.89
C SER A 238 -13.14 -14.31 -4.11
N ALA A 239 -14.05 -15.19 -4.57
CA ALA A 239 -14.30 -16.49 -3.93
C ALA A 239 -14.49 -17.63 -4.95
N PRO A 240 -13.45 -18.01 -5.72
CA PRO A 240 -13.56 -19.06 -6.72
C PRO A 240 -13.73 -20.45 -6.09
N SER A 241 -14.38 -21.34 -6.84
CA SER A 241 -14.48 -22.76 -6.51
C SER A 241 -13.30 -23.53 -7.09
N VAL A 242 -12.72 -24.45 -6.32
CA VAL A 242 -11.57 -25.25 -6.75
C VAL A 242 -12.05 -26.44 -7.58
N VAL A 243 -11.90 -26.33 -8.89
CA VAL A 243 -12.04 -27.46 -9.82
C VAL A 243 -10.75 -28.29 -9.79
N ASP A 244 -10.84 -29.62 -9.73
CA ASP A 244 -9.66 -30.52 -9.64
C ASP A 244 -8.65 -30.23 -10.76
N ARG A 245 -7.56 -29.55 -10.41
CA ARG A 245 -6.45 -29.17 -11.28
C ARG A 245 -5.15 -29.21 -10.48
N THR A 246 -4.69 -30.43 -10.20
CA THR A 246 -3.43 -30.72 -9.51
C THR A 246 -2.21 -30.59 -10.43
N ASP A 247 -2.16 -29.57 -11.29
CA ASP A 247 -1.18 -29.48 -12.35
C ASP A 247 -0.59 -28.07 -12.53
N LEU A 248 0.63 -27.95 -11.98
CA LEU A 248 1.78 -27.15 -12.43
C LEU A 248 1.67 -25.62 -12.30
N GLU A 249 2.52 -25.07 -11.43
CA GLU A 249 2.73 -23.63 -11.20
C GLU A 249 1.43 -22.82 -11.07
N ILE A 250 0.68 -23.09 -10.00
CA ILE A 250 -0.52 -22.34 -9.69
C ILE A 250 -0.08 -20.93 -9.33
N ARG A 251 -0.29 -19.98 -10.26
CA ARG A 251 -0.28 -18.55 -9.97
C ARG A 251 -1.71 -18.17 -9.64
N PRO A 252 -2.11 -18.15 -8.36
CA PRO A 252 -3.46 -17.75 -8.01
C PRO A 252 -3.69 -16.33 -8.49
N THR A 253 -4.94 -16.11 -8.87
CA THR A 253 -5.35 -14.88 -9.49
C THR A 253 -6.58 -14.37 -8.75
N ILE A 254 -6.54 -13.09 -8.37
CA ILE A 254 -7.68 -12.40 -7.78
C ILE A 254 -8.54 -11.85 -8.91
N TYR A 255 -9.79 -12.32 -8.99
CA TYR A 255 -10.80 -11.84 -9.93
C TYR A 255 -11.81 -10.96 -9.19
N ALA A 256 -11.71 -9.63 -9.34
CA ALA A 256 -12.52 -8.70 -8.54
C ALA A 256 -13.38 -7.73 -9.36
N ASN A 257 -13.66 -8.01 -10.65
CA ASN A 257 -14.35 -7.08 -11.56
C ASN A 257 -13.82 -5.63 -11.46
N ILE A 258 -12.50 -5.52 -11.49
CA ILE A 258 -11.76 -4.28 -11.22
C ILE A 258 -11.27 -3.61 -12.49
N THR A 259 -11.01 -2.31 -12.41
CA THR A 259 -10.34 -1.55 -13.47
C THR A 259 -8.83 -1.81 -13.47
N GLU A 260 -8.15 -1.47 -14.58
CA GLU A 260 -6.67 -1.50 -14.68
C GLU A 260 -6.00 -0.84 -13.48
N ARG A 261 -6.35 0.44 -13.25
CA ARG A 261 -5.83 1.24 -12.16
C ARG A 261 -6.07 0.57 -10.80
N THR A 262 -7.25 0.03 -10.56
CA THR A 262 -7.57 -0.65 -9.29
C THR A 262 -6.77 -1.95 -9.14
N ALA A 263 -6.52 -2.67 -10.23
CA ALA A 263 -5.67 -3.86 -10.22
C ALA A 263 -4.21 -3.51 -9.97
N ASP A 264 -3.69 -2.44 -10.59
CA ASP A 264 -2.34 -1.93 -10.35
C ASP A 264 -2.14 -1.51 -8.89
N GLU A 265 -3.06 -0.71 -8.35
CA GLU A 265 -3.03 -0.26 -6.96
C GLU A 265 -3.06 -1.45 -5.99
N LEU A 266 -3.94 -2.43 -6.23
CA LEU A 266 -4.04 -3.62 -5.39
C LEU A 266 -2.76 -4.47 -5.46
N ALA A 267 -2.26 -4.74 -6.66
CA ALA A 267 -1.04 -5.51 -6.86
C ALA A 267 0.17 -4.81 -6.23
N GLY A 268 0.38 -3.52 -6.49
CA GLY A 268 1.50 -2.80 -5.90
C GLY A 268 1.46 -2.73 -4.37
N VAL A 269 0.26 -2.67 -3.79
CA VAL A 269 0.09 -2.73 -2.33
C VAL A 269 0.42 -4.11 -1.75
N ILE A 270 0.06 -5.19 -2.45
CA ILE A 270 0.41 -6.57 -2.06
C ILE A 270 1.92 -6.81 -2.23
N ASP A 271 2.49 -6.41 -3.38
CA ASP A 271 3.92 -6.55 -3.70
C ASP A 271 4.84 -5.75 -2.76
N ALA A 272 4.34 -4.60 -2.27
CA ALA A 272 5.03 -3.83 -1.24
C ALA A 272 5.15 -4.59 0.10
N GLY A 273 4.38 -5.66 0.30
CA GLY A 273 4.38 -6.47 1.51
C GLY A 273 3.57 -5.87 2.67
N PRO A 274 3.40 -6.62 3.77
CA PRO A 274 2.67 -6.15 4.93
C PRO A 274 3.45 -5.09 5.72
N LEU A 275 2.72 -4.30 6.51
CA LEU A 275 3.35 -3.41 7.49
C LEU A 275 3.50 -4.15 8.83
N PRO A 276 4.60 -3.93 9.57
CA PRO A 276 4.84 -4.57 10.87
C PRO A 276 3.83 -4.15 11.94
N ALA A 277 3.10 -3.05 11.73
CA ALA A 277 1.96 -2.62 12.51
C ALA A 277 1.02 -1.79 11.62
N THR A 278 -0.18 -1.50 12.10
CA THR A 278 -1.00 -0.43 11.52
C THR A 278 -0.41 0.92 11.89
N PHE A 279 -0.37 1.85 10.93
CA PHE A 279 0.06 3.23 11.12
C PHE A 279 -1.10 4.20 10.86
N THR A 280 -1.15 5.27 11.66
CA THR A 280 -2.12 6.36 11.48
C THR A 280 -1.41 7.65 11.09
N VAL A 281 -2.01 8.43 10.20
CA VAL A 281 -1.53 9.78 9.89
C VAL A 281 -1.81 10.68 11.09
N THR A 282 -0.76 11.16 11.76
CA THR A 282 -0.86 12.06 12.92
C THR A 282 -0.54 13.51 12.58
N SER A 283 0.16 13.74 11.47
CA SER A 283 0.44 15.06 10.94
C SER A 283 0.40 15.02 9.42
N TYR A 284 -0.24 16.02 8.82
CA TYR A 284 -0.21 16.31 7.39
C TYR A 284 -0.06 17.82 7.24
N VAL A 285 1.10 18.28 6.78
CA VAL A 285 1.41 19.70 6.61
C VAL A 285 1.74 19.98 5.17
N HIS A 286 0.93 20.81 4.52
CA HIS A 286 1.21 21.32 3.19
C HIS A 286 2.32 22.38 3.27
N VAL A 287 3.36 22.21 2.46
CA VAL A 287 4.55 23.06 2.37
C VAL A 287 4.58 23.67 0.97
N ASN A 288 4.46 25.00 0.90
CA ASN A 288 4.50 25.80 -0.33
C ASN A 288 5.89 26.36 -0.61
#